data_AF-A0A087AW16-F1
#
_entry.id   AF-A0A087AW16-F1
#
_cell.length_a   1.000
_cell.length_b   1.000
_cell.length_c   1.000
_cell.angle_alpha   90.00
_cell.angle_beta   90.00
_cell.angle_gamma   90.00
#
_symmetry.space_group_name_H-M   'P 1'
#
loop_
_entity.id
_entity.type
_entity.pdbx_description
1 polymer ?
#
loop_
_entity_poly.entity_id
_entity_poly.type
_entity_poly.pdbx_seq_one_letter_code
_entity_poly.pdbx_strand_id
1 'polypeptide(L)'
;MSNRHPFVSERREGRPWFEWTVAAVTAASALIAFLGCTMAATVMLAVAAIGSGAIRIVLKDASPWKVRSCAFDAACGIGIGVLLLMLYVGILLLDH
;
A
#
# COMPACT_ATOMS: atom_id res chain seq x y z
N MET A 1 -32.61 26.13 -17.28
CA MET A 1 -31.68 25.61 -16.25
C MET A 1 -30.63 24.77 -16.96
N SER A 2 -29.39 25.27 -17.04
CA SER A 2 -28.30 24.59 -17.74
C SER A 2 -27.86 23.38 -16.91
N ASN A 3 -28.15 22.17 -17.40
CA ASN A 3 -27.61 20.91 -16.87
C ASN A 3 -26.11 20.82 -17.19
N ARG A 4 -25.30 21.63 -16.50
CA ARG A 4 -23.86 21.39 -16.39
C ARG A 4 -23.68 20.18 -15.49
N HIS A 5 -23.66 18.99 -16.07
CA HIS A 5 -23.02 17.86 -15.41
C HIS A 5 -21.60 18.33 -15.09
N PRO A 6 -21.19 18.40 -13.80
CA PRO A 6 -19.84 18.82 -13.49
C PRO A 6 -18.90 17.82 -14.17
N PHE A 7 -18.09 18.32 -15.09
CA PHE A 7 -17.01 17.52 -15.69
C PHE A 7 -15.96 17.29 -14.60
N VAL A 8 -16.18 16.24 -13.80
CA VAL A 8 -15.15 15.66 -12.95
C VAL A 8 -14.22 14.94 -13.92
N SER A 9 -13.02 15.49 -14.11
CA SER A 9 -12.01 14.92 -15.00
C SER A 9 -11.39 13.67 -14.37
N GLU A 10 -12.11 12.56 -14.43
CA GLU A 10 -11.60 11.20 -14.16
C GLU A 10 -10.45 10.82 -15.13
N ARG A 11 -10.26 11.57 -16.22
CA ARG A 11 -9.14 11.39 -17.17
C ARG A 11 -7.74 11.59 -16.57
N ARG A 12 -7.63 12.06 -15.31
CA ARG A 12 -6.38 12.14 -14.52
C ARG A 12 -6.49 11.39 -13.19
N GLU A 13 -7.40 10.43 -13.07
CA GLU A 13 -7.34 9.46 -11.98
C GLU A 13 -6.15 8.52 -12.13
N GLY A 14 -5.74 7.93 -11.02
CA GLY A 14 -4.45 7.28 -10.82
C GLY A 14 -3.95 6.49 -12.02
N ARG A 15 -2.63 6.53 -12.24
CA ARG A 15 -2.01 5.71 -13.28
C ARG A 15 -2.22 4.23 -12.89
N PRO A 16 -2.98 3.44 -13.68
CA PRO A 16 -3.45 2.12 -13.27
C PRO A 16 -2.30 1.13 -13.01
N TRP A 17 -1.13 1.33 -13.62
CA TRP A 17 0.03 0.45 -13.44
C TRP A 17 0.49 0.32 -11.98
N PHE A 18 0.40 1.39 -11.19
CA PHE A 18 0.84 1.33 -9.78
C PHE A 18 -0.13 0.49 -8.94
N GLU A 19 -1.43 0.69 -9.13
CA GLU A 19 -2.48 -0.08 -8.46
C GLU A 19 -2.35 -1.57 -8.77
N TRP A 20 -2.13 -1.93 -10.04
CA TRP A 20 -1.88 -3.30 -10.46
C TRP A 20 -0.58 -3.88 -9.89
N THR A 21 0.46 -3.06 -9.71
CA THR A 21 1.72 -3.50 -9.09
C THR A 21 1.51 -3.85 -7.63
N VAL A 22 0.84 -2.99 -6.85
CA VAL A 22 0.53 -3.26 -5.44
C VAL A 22 -0.41 -4.45 -5.31
N ALA A 23 -1.40 -4.58 -6.20
CA ALA A 23 -2.30 -5.73 -6.23
C ALA A 23 -1.54 -7.04 -6.52
N ALA A 24 -0.62 -7.04 -7.49
CA ALA A 24 0.19 -8.20 -7.82
C ALA A 24 1.11 -8.62 -6.66
N VAL A 25 1.75 -7.65 -5.98
CA VAL A 25 2.59 -7.93 -4.80
C VAL A 25 1.76 -8.49 -3.65
N THR A 26 0.57 -7.94 -3.41
CA THR A 26 -0.36 -8.44 -2.39
C THR A 26 -0.82 -9.87 -2.70
N ALA A 27 -1.18 -10.15 -3.96
CA ALA A 27 -1.56 -11.48 -4.40
C ALA A 27 -0.41 -12.49 -4.27
N ALA A 28 0.81 -12.10 -4.67
CA ALA A 28 1.99 -12.93 -4.51
C ALA A 28 2.27 -13.24 -3.03
N SER A 29 2.16 -12.25 -2.14
CA SER A 29 2.32 -12.47 -0.70
C SER A 29 1.26 -13.44 -0.16
N ALA A 30 -0.01 -13.28 -0.57
CA ALA A 30 -1.08 -14.20 -0.16
C ALA A 30 -0.79 -15.65 -0.62
N LEU A 31 -0.28 -15.84 -1.84
CA LEU A 31 0.14 -17.15 -2.33
C LEU A 31 1.30 -17.74 -1.51
N ILE A 32 2.31 -16.92 -1.18
CA ILE A 32 3.45 -17.35 -0.37
C ILE A 32 2.99 -17.74 1.05
N ALA A 33 2.06 -16.99 1.63
CA ALA A 33 1.45 -17.32 2.91
C ALA A 33 0.67 -18.65 2.84
N PHE A 34 -0.08 -18.87 1.74
CA PHE A 34 -0.82 -20.12 1.51
C PHE A 34 0.10 -21.34 1.41
N LEU A 35 1.31 -21.16 0.87
CA LEU A 35 2.34 -22.22 0.78
C LEU A 35 3.05 -22.50 2.11
N GLY A 36 2.72 -21.79 3.19
CA GLY A 36 3.29 -21.97 4.53
C GLY A 36 4.48 -21.05 4.85
N CYS A 37 4.93 -20.22 3.91
CA CYS A 37 6.02 -19.27 4.11
C CYS A 37 5.52 -17.94 4.68
N THR A 38 4.77 -17.98 5.78
CA THR A 38 4.07 -16.82 6.38
C THR A 38 5.03 -15.69 6.77
N MET A 39 6.23 -16.03 7.26
CA MET A 39 7.29 -15.07 7.60
C MET A 39 7.77 -14.25 6.39
N ALA A 40 7.95 -14.89 5.23
CA ALA A 40 8.35 -14.18 4.01
C ALA A 40 7.21 -13.30 3.48
N ALA A 41 5.96 -13.82 3.55
CA ALA A 41 4.78 -13.10 3.11
C ALA A 41 4.53 -11.81 3.92
N THR A 42 4.69 -11.85 5.24
CA THR A 42 4.51 -10.68 6.12
C THR A 42 5.56 -9.61 5.86
N VAL A 43 6.83 -9.99 5.68
CA VAL A 43 7.91 -9.05 5.33
C VAL A 43 7.63 -8.40 3.97
N MET A 44 7.20 -9.17 2.97
CA MET A 44 6.84 -8.62 1.65
C MET A 44 5.70 -7.60 1.73
N LEU A 45 4.64 -7.89 2.50
CA LEU A 45 3.54 -6.95 2.70
C LEU A 45 3.97 -5.70 3.46
N ALA A 46 4.79 -5.85 4.48
CA ALA A 46 5.31 -4.72 5.25
C ALA A 46 6.13 -3.78 4.37
N VAL A 47 7.04 -4.32 3.55
CA VAL A 47 7.85 -3.54 2.60
C VAL A 47 6.96 -2.85 1.56
N ALA A 48 5.95 -3.55 1.04
CA ALA A 48 5.01 -2.96 0.09
C ALA A 48 4.19 -1.80 0.68
N ALA A 49 3.73 -1.94 1.93
CA ALA A 49 2.95 -0.93 2.64
C ALA A 49 3.80 0.29 3.03
N ILE A 50 5.03 0.09 3.50
CA ILE A 50 5.96 1.18 3.81
C ILE A 50 6.37 1.89 2.52
N GLY A 51 6.70 1.12 1.47
CA GLY A 51 7.12 1.66 0.17
C GLY A 51 6.02 2.51 -0.48
N SER A 52 4.78 2.04 -0.49
CA SER A 52 3.65 2.81 -1.01
C SER A 52 3.41 4.10 -0.21
N GLY A 53 3.47 4.04 1.13
CA GLY A 53 3.39 5.21 1.99
C GLY A 53 4.56 6.20 1.80
N ALA A 54 5.78 5.72 1.58
CA ALA A 54 6.95 6.56 1.31
C ALA A 54 6.83 7.27 -0.05
N ILE A 55 6.44 6.54 -1.10
CA ILE A 55 6.16 7.11 -2.43
C ILE A 55 5.09 8.21 -2.33
N ARG A 56 4.09 8.02 -1.46
CA ARG A 56 3.04 9.01 -1.20
C ARG A 56 3.60 10.30 -0.58
N ILE A 57 4.48 10.20 0.42
CA ILE A 57 5.11 11.38 1.05
C ILE A 57 6.02 12.13 0.08
N VAL A 58 6.75 11.40 -0.77
CA VAL A 58 7.70 11.99 -1.73
C VAL A 58 6.97 12.69 -2.88
N LEU A 59 5.96 12.04 -3.47
CA LEU A 59 5.28 12.54 -4.66
C LEU A 59 4.10 13.47 -4.35
N LYS A 60 3.50 13.40 -3.14
CA LYS A 60 2.35 14.22 -2.71
C LYS A 60 1.26 14.33 -3.77
N ASP A 61 1.13 15.49 -4.42
CA ASP A 61 0.12 15.80 -5.44
C ASP A 61 0.40 15.14 -6.80
N ALA A 62 1.65 14.72 -7.04
CA ALA A 62 2.06 13.97 -8.22
C ALA A 62 2.00 12.44 -8.02
N SER A 63 1.42 11.98 -6.90
CA SER A 63 1.34 10.57 -6.58
C SER A 63 0.56 9.77 -7.64
N PRO A 64 0.97 8.53 -7.94
CA PRO A 64 0.38 7.74 -9.02
C PRO A 64 -1.08 7.33 -8.79
N TRP A 65 -1.66 7.54 -7.61
CA TRP A 65 -3.05 7.15 -7.28
C TRP A 65 -3.79 8.29 -6.57
N LYS A 66 -5.13 8.33 -6.67
CA LYS A 66 -5.93 9.43 -6.13
C LYS A 66 -6.52 9.04 -4.77
N VAL A 67 -6.02 9.67 -3.71
CA VAL A 67 -6.53 9.50 -2.33
C VAL A 67 -6.81 10.87 -1.75
N ARG A 68 -7.93 10.98 -1.02
CA ARG A 68 -8.45 12.26 -0.50
C ARG A 68 -7.53 12.93 0.51
N SER A 69 -6.74 12.16 1.27
CA SER A 69 -5.76 12.66 2.23
C SER A 69 -4.43 11.93 2.09
N CYS A 70 -3.40 12.66 1.64
CA CYS A 70 -2.05 12.15 1.48
C CYS A 70 -1.41 11.72 2.81
N ALA A 71 -1.65 12.49 3.87
CA ALA A 71 -1.08 12.21 5.19
C ALA A 71 -1.71 10.97 5.83
N PHE A 72 -3.02 10.79 5.68
CA PHE A 72 -3.73 9.62 6.19
C PHE A 72 -3.25 8.33 5.53
N ASP A 73 -3.17 8.32 4.19
CA ASP A 73 -2.71 7.16 3.40
C ASP A 73 -1.29 6.74 3.79
N ALA A 74 -0.37 7.71 3.88
CA ALA A 74 1.00 7.45 4.29
C ALA A 74 1.11 6.98 5.75
N ALA A 75 0.34 7.56 6.66
CA ALA A 75 0.32 7.16 8.07
C ALA A 75 -0.18 5.72 8.23
N CYS A 76 -1.24 5.33 7.51
CA CYS A 76 -1.73 3.96 7.50
C CYS A 76 -0.71 3.00 6.89
N GLY A 77 -0.18 3.30 5.70
CA GLY A 77 0.78 2.42 5.01
C GLY A 77 2.06 2.19 5.82
N ILE A 78 2.67 3.26 6.32
CA ILE A 78 3.91 3.18 7.11
C ILE A 78 3.60 2.59 8.49
N GLY A 79 2.55 3.06 9.17
CA GLY A 79 2.20 2.60 10.52
C GLY A 79 1.88 1.11 10.55
N ILE A 80 1.06 0.62 9.63
CA ILE A 80 0.71 -0.81 9.53
C ILE A 80 1.94 -1.63 9.12
N GLY A 81 2.76 -1.15 8.19
CA GLY A 81 3.97 -1.84 7.78
C GLY A 81 5.01 -1.96 8.91
N VAL A 82 5.21 -0.90 9.70
CA VAL A 82 6.06 -0.94 10.90
C VAL A 82 5.49 -1.89 11.95
N LEU A 83 4.18 -1.87 12.17
CA LEU A 83 3.52 -2.78 13.11
C LEU A 83 3.70 -4.26 12.70
N LEU A 84 3.60 -4.57 11.41
CA LEU A 84 3.88 -5.91 10.87
C LEU A 84 5.33 -6.34 11.13
N LEU A 85 6.30 -5.44 10.97
CA LEU A 85 7.71 -5.74 11.28
C LEU A 85 7.94 -5.92 12.78
N MET A 86 7.30 -5.11 13.63
CA MET A 86 7.38 -5.30 15.08
C MET A 86 6.80 -6.66 15.50
N LEU A 87 5.67 -7.06 14.91
CA LEU A 87 5.08 -8.38 15.14
C LEU A 87 6.03 -9.50 14.69
N TYR A 88 6.66 -9.36 13.51
CA TYR A 88 7.65 -10.32 13.02
C TYR A 88 8.82 -10.47 14.01
N VAL A 89 9.39 -9.36 14.48
CA VAL A 89 10.49 -9.39 15.46
C VAL A 89 10.01 -10.00 16.78
N GLY A 90 8.79 -9.71 17.21
CA GLY A 90 8.20 -10.31 18.41
C GLY A 90 8.07 -11.84 18.31
N ILE A 91 7.63 -12.35 17.16
CA ILE A 91 7.56 -13.80 16.91
C ILE A 91 8.96 -14.41 16.87
N LEU A 92 9.90 -13.77 16.16
CA LEU A 92 11.28 -14.24 16.09
C LEU A 92 11.95 -14.30 17.47
N LEU A 93 11.68 -13.32 18.33
CA LEU A 93 12.19 -13.27 19.70
C LEU A 93 11.53 -14.33 20.60
N LEU A 94 10.25 -14.64 20.37
CA LEU A 94 9.52 -15.65 21.15
C LEU A 94 9.91 -17.08 20.79
N ASP A 95 10.29 -17.32 19.53
CA ASP A 95 10.73 -18.61 19.02
C ASP A 95 12.19 -18.95 19.42
N HIS A 96 12.92 -17.97 19.97
CA HIS A 96 14.28 -18.12 20.51
C HIS A 96 14.28 -18.30 22.03
#